data_AF-A0A1A9G5D4-F1
#
_entry.id   AF-A0A1A9G5D4-F1
#
_cell.length_a   1.000
_cell.length_b   1.000
_cell.length_c   1.000
_cell.angle_alpha   90.00
_cell.angle_beta   90.00
_cell.angle_gamma   90.00
#
_symmetry.space_group_name_H-M   'P 1'
#
loop_
_entity.id
_entity.type
_entity.pdbx_description
1 polymer ?
#
loop_
_entity_poly.entity_id
_entity_poly.type
_entity_poly.pdbx_seq_one_letter_code
_entity_poly.pdbx_strand_id
1 'polypeptide(L)'
;MSDKIFDTLTGMYFTVDDLDGSYGTGQVIRLAAESIYFVRFDGNEVALPLELVSLGEMLETTEEGYKLWRFFDTIEERDKWIEWLDAPSKPRVISLVKPTKE
;
A
#
# COMPACT_ATOMS: atom_id res chain seq x y z
N MET A 1 21.63 21.24 -6.12
CA MET A 1 21.51 20.51 -4.83
C MET A 1 20.02 20.41 -4.57
N SER A 2 19.39 19.28 -4.92
CA SER A 2 18.07 18.82 -4.41
C SER A 2 17.50 17.59 -5.12
N ASP A 3 18.11 17.07 -6.20
CA ASP A 3 17.60 15.84 -6.86
C ASP A 3 17.51 14.64 -5.89
N LYS A 4 18.40 14.58 -4.88
CA LYS A 4 18.39 13.53 -3.85
C LYS A 4 17.24 13.62 -2.84
N ILE A 5 16.59 14.78 -2.70
CA ILE A 5 15.49 14.95 -1.74
C ILE A 5 14.17 14.45 -2.34
N PHE A 6 14.05 14.47 -3.66
CA PHE A 6 12.84 14.07 -4.38
C PHE A 6 12.81 12.60 -4.77
N ASP A 7 13.84 11.81 -4.45
CA ASP A 7 13.94 10.38 -4.81
C ASP A 7 13.72 9.48 -3.59
N THR A 8 12.84 9.87 -2.68
CA THR A 8 12.60 9.16 -1.42
C THR A 8 11.79 7.88 -1.58
N LEU A 9 10.97 7.77 -2.62
CA LEU A 9 10.09 6.62 -2.83
C LEU A 9 10.72 5.52 -3.69
N THR A 10 11.85 5.78 -4.35
CA THR A 10 12.46 4.81 -5.26
C THR A 10 12.93 3.57 -4.51
N GLY A 11 12.52 2.40 -5.02
CA GLY A 11 12.80 1.10 -4.42
C GLY A 11 11.75 0.63 -3.41
N MET A 12 10.88 1.53 -2.94
CA MET A 12 9.82 1.18 -2.00
C MET A 12 8.73 0.33 -2.65
N TYR A 13 8.11 -0.52 -1.84
CA TYR A 13 6.94 -1.30 -2.21
C TYR A 13 5.68 -0.57 -1.78
N PHE A 14 4.56 -0.80 -2.46
CA PHE A 14 3.32 -0.14 -2.10
C PHE A 14 2.10 -1.04 -2.13
N THR A 15 1.07 -0.62 -1.41
CA THR A 15 -0.32 -1.01 -1.63
C THR A 15 -1.14 0.23 -1.99
N VAL A 16 -2.12 0.09 -2.88
CA VAL A 16 -3.09 1.14 -3.21
C VAL A 16 -4.49 0.57 -3.10
N ASP A 17 -5.29 1.15 -2.19
CA ASP A 17 -6.67 0.72 -1.99
C ASP A 17 -7.54 1.23 -3.15
N ASP A 18 -8.41 0.37 -3.66
CA ASP A 18 -9.44 0.73 -4.64
C ASP A 18 -10.81 0.89 -3.98
N LEU A 19 -11.74 1.56 -4.66
CA LEU A 19 -13.05 1.93 -4.13
C LEU A 19 -13.95 0.71 -3.86
N ASP A 20 -13.68 -0.41 -4.52
CA ASP A 20 -14.41 -1.67 -4.32
C ASP A 20 -13.94 -2.46 -3.09
N GLY A 21 -12.96 -1.94 -2.35
CA GLY A 21 -12.34 -2.59 -1.19
C GLY A 21 -11.26 -3.61 -1.54
N SER A 22 -10.95 -3.78 -2.84
CA SER A 22 -9.73 -4.46 -3.27
C SER A 22 -8.52 -3.54 -3.10
N TYR A 23 -7.32 -4.08 -3.25
CA TYR A 23 -6.10 -3.29 -3.27
C TYR A 23 -5.14 -3.82 -4.34
N GLY A 24 -4.48 -2.88 -5.00
CA GLY A 24 -3.33 -3.15 -5.86
C GLY A 24 -2.05 -3.20 -5.04
N THR A 25 -1.05 -3.94 -5.51
CA THR A 25 0.29 -3.98 -4.92
C THR A 25 1.34 -3.76 -5.98
N GLY A 26 2.53 -3.30 -5.60
CA GLY A 26 3.61 -3.08 -6.55
C GLY A 26 4.87 -2.49 -5.94
N GLN A 27 5.74 -1.98 -6.81
CA GLN A 27 7.00 -1.34 -6.45
C GLN A 27 7.23 -0.05 -7.23
N VAL A 28 7.80 0.95 -6.55
CA VAL A 28 8.32 2.17 -7.18
C VAL A 28 9.72 1.87 -7.72
N ILE A 29 9.89 1.98 -9.04
CA ILE A 29 11.11 1.57 -9.72
C ILE A 29 12.16 2.68 -9.74
N ARG A 30 11.75 3.91 -10.08
CA ARG A 30 12.62 5.10 -10.09
C ARG A 30 11.83 6.39 -10.28
N LEU A 31 12.42 7.51 -9.89
CA LEU A 31 11.98 8.85 -10.30
C LEU A 31 12.13 9.04 -11.82
N ALA A 32 11.07 9.51 -12.47
CA ALA A 32 11.03 9.80 -13.91
C ALA A 32 11.27 11.29 -14.20
N ALA A 33 10.64 12.15 -13.40
CA ALA A 33 10.74 13.61 -13.43
C ALA A 33 10.39 14.15 -12.03
N GLU A 34 10.49 15.47 -11.82
CA GLU A 34 10.14 16.07 -10.53
C GLU A 34 8.72 15.66 -10.09
N SER A 35 8.62 15.00 -8.94
CA SER A 35 7.36 14.47 -8.39
C SER A 35 6.62 13.45 -9.27
N ILE A 36 7.29 12.81 -10.24
CA ILE A 36 6.71 11.76 -11.09
C ILE A 36 7.58 10.52 -11.03
N TYR A 37 6.97 9.37 -10.73
CA TYR A 37 7.65 8.10 -10.55
C TYR A 37 7.21 7.07 -11.57
N PHE A 38 8.14 6.21 -11.97
CA PHE A 38 7.82 4.94 -12.60
C PHE A 38 7.46 3.93 -11.53
N VAL A 39 6.25 3.40 -11.59
CA VAL A 39 5.77 2.31 -10.73
C VAL A 39 5.54 1.06 -11.57
N ARG A 40 5.63 -0.10 -10.92
CA ARG A 40 5.27 -1.39 -11.49
C ARG A 40 4.27 -2.06 -10.56
N PHE A 41 3.09 -2.36 -11.08
CA PHE A 41 2.11 -3.18 -10.38
C PHE A 41 2.49 -4.66 -10.46
N ASP A 42 2.21 -5.38 -9.39
CA ASP A 42 2.35 -6.82 -9.35
C ASP A 42 1.18 -7.45 -10.14
N GLY A 43 1.53 -8.28 -11.13
CA GLY A 43 0.56 -9.03 -11.92
C GLY A 43 0.56 -10.50 -11.52
N ASN A 44 -0.60 -11.17 -11.63
CA ASN A 44 -0.74 -12.58 -11.23
C ASN A 44 0.13 -13.55 -12.05
N GLU A 45 0.55 -13.20 -13.27
CA GLU A 45 1.32 -14.11 -14.15
C GLU A 45 2.35 -13.43 -15.06
N VAL A 46 2.24 -12.11 -15.29
CA VAL A 46 3.14 -11.35 -16.16
C VAL A 46 3.46 -10.01 -15.50
N ALA A 47 4.72 -9.58 -15.58
CA ALA A 47 5.11 -8.25 -15.13
C ALA A 47 4.33 -7.20 -15.94
N LEU A 48 3.52 -6.40 -15.25
CA LEU A 48 2.76 -5.33 -15.87
C LEU A 48 3.71 -4.24 -16.40
N PRO A 49 3.28 -3.46 -17.42
CA PRO A 49 4.04 -2.32 -17.91
C PRO A 49 4.40 -1.35 -16.78
N LEU A 50 5.47 -0.60 -16.99
CA LEU A 50 5.77 0.53 -16.11
C LEU A 50 4.73 1.62 -16.32
N GLU A 51 4.17 2.12 -15.23
CA GLU A 51 3.22 3.23 -15.24
C GLU A 51 3.87 4.48 -14.67
N LEU A 52 3.44 5.64 -15.18
CA LEU A 52 3.85 6.95 -14.66
C LEU A 52 2.79 7.42 -13.69
N VAL A 53 3.20 7.67 -12.44
CA VAL A 53 2.31 8.18 -11.40
C VAL A 53 2.97 9.37 -10.74
N SER A 54 2.22 10.45 -10.61
CA SER A 54 2.66 11.66 -9.91
C SER A 54 2.45 11.53 -8.40
N LEU A 55 3.28 12.23 -7.63
CA LEU A 55 3.10 12.36 -6.18
C LEU A 55 1.75 13.02 -5.85
N GLY A 56 1.25 13.90 -6.72
CA GLY A 56 -0.08 14.48 -6.62
C GLY A 56 -1.15 13.40 -6.59
N GLU A 57 -1.16 12.50 -7.58
CA GLU A 57 -2.10 11.37 -7.66
C GLU A 57 -1.96 10.40 -6.48
N MET A 58 -0.75 10.22 -5.95
CA MET A 58 -0.52 9.37 -4.75
C MET A 58 -1.10 9.99 -3.48
N LEU A 59 -1.22 11.32 -3.42
CA LEU A 59 -1.71 12.09 -2.27
C LEU A 59 -3.16 12.57 -2.47
N GLU A 60 -3.74 12.36 -3.65
CA GLU A 60 -5.03 12.90 -4.01
C GLU A 60 -6.16 12.12 -3.33
N THR A 61 -7.01 12.86 -2.63
CA THR A 61 -8.31 12.35 -2.19
C THR A 61 -9.31 12.64 -3.30
N THR A 62 -9.85 11.60 -3.94
CA THR A 62 -10.83 11.79 -5.01
C THR A 62 -12.22 12.09 -4.43
N GLU A 63 -13.07 12.77 -5.18
CA GLU A 63 -14.46 13.06 -4.76
C GLU A 63 -15.29 11.78 -4.51
N GLU A 64 -14.85 10.64 -5.05
CA GLU A 64 -15.49 9.32 -4.95
C GLU A 64 -14.90 8.45 -3.83
N GLY A 65 -13.83 8.90 -3.16
CA GLY A 65 -13.15 8.17 -2.08
C GLY A 65 -11.62 8.33 -2.06
N TYR A 66 -10.96 7.64 -1.13
CA TYR A 66 -9.50 7.68 -1.01
C TYR A 66 -8.85 6.58 -1.86
N LYS A 67 -8.01 6.94 -2.85
CA LYS A 67 -6.95 6.03 -3.31
C LYS A 67 -5.80 6.11 -2.29
N LEU A 68 -5.84 5.23 -1.31
CA LEU A 68 -4.89 5.31 -0.19
C LEU A 68 -3.62 4.54 -0.52
N TRP A 69 -2.59 5.28 -0.94
CA TRP A 69 -1.25 4.74 -1.14
C TRP A 69 -0.54 4.56 0.20
N ARG A 70 0.05 3.38 0.40
CA ARG A 70 0.92 3.07 1.53
C ARG A 70 2.23 2.53 1.00
N PHE A 71 3.34 3.03 1.53
CA PHE A 71 4.69 2.68 1.09
C PHE A 71 5.44 1.93 2.19
N PHE A 72 6.25 0.96 1.78
CA PHE A 72 6.99 0.04 2.65
C PHE A 72 8.43 -0.06 2.16
N ASP A 73 9.38 -0.14 3.10
CA ASP A 73 10.80 -0.29 2.76
C ASP A 73 11.12 -1.70 2.23
N THR A 74 10.35 -2.70 2.70
CA THR A 74 10.59 -4.12 2.38
C THR A 74 9.32 -4.84 1.93
N ILE A 75 9.51 -5.92 1.15
CA ILE A 75 8.40 -6.80 0.73
C ILE A 75 7.76 -7.43 1.96
N GLU A 76 8.56 -7.83 2.96
CA GLU A 76 8.09 -8.49 4.17
C GLU A 76 7.16 -7.60 5.01
N GLU A 77 7.42 -6.29 5.06
CA GLU A 77 6.53 -5.34 5.73
C GLU A 77 5.21 -5.16 4.99
N ARG A 78 5.26 -5.05 3.66
CA ARG A 78 4.06 -5.00 2.81
C ARG A 78 3.24 -6.28 2.97
N ASP A 79 3.87 -7.44 2.95
CA ASP A 79 3.18 -8.73 3.02
C ASP A 79 2.54 -8.94 4.41
N LYS A 80 3.20 -8.52 5.50
CA LYS A 80 2.55 -8.50 6.83
C LYS A 80 1.35 -7.57 6.90
N TRP A 81 1.39 -6.44 6.20
CA TRP A 81 0.26 -5.53 6.10
C TRP A 81 -0.90 -6.17 5.34
N ILE A 82 -0.61 -6.85 4.22
CA ILE A 82 -1.57 -7.64 3.44
C ILE A 82 -2.20 -8.74 4.29
N GLU A 83 -1.39 -9.51 5.02
CA GLU A 83 -1.90 -10.53 5.94
C GLU A 83 -2.83 -9.95 7.01
N TRP A 84 -2.54 -8.74 7.50
CA TRP A 84 -3.41 -8.04 8.44
C TRP A 84 -4.71 -7.55 7.79
N LEU A 85 -4.66 -7.04 6.56
CA LEU A 85 -5.83 -6.62 5.79
C LEU A 85 -6.76 -7.81 5.48
N ASP A 86 -6.20 -8.94 5.07
CA ASP A 86 -6.92 -10.15 4.70
C ASP A 86 -7.37 -10.97 5.91
N ALA A 87 -6.82 -10.69 7.10
CA ALA A 87 -7.18 -11.41 8.31
C ALA A 87 -8.68 -11.23 8.58
N PRO A 88 -9.46 -12.33 8.70
CA PRO A 88 -10.87 -12.23 9.04
C PRO A 88 -10.98 -11.51 10.37
N SER A 89 -11.69 -10.38 10.38
CA SER A 89 -11.95 -9.54 11.55
C SER A 89 -12.82 -10.28 12.58
N LYS A 90 -12.37 -11.42 13.10
CA LYS A 90 -12.91 -11.99 14.32
C LYS A 90 -12.31 -11.19 15.45
N PRO A 91 -13.10 -10.40 16.20
CA PRO A 91 -12.60 -9.81 17.42
C PRO A 91 -12.08 -10.95 18.32
N ARG A 92 -10.87 -10.81 18.86
CA ARG A 92 -10.43 -11.64 19.98
C ARG A 92 -11.32 -11.29 21.17
N VAL A 93 -12.48 -11.94 21.29
CA VAL A 93 -13.36 -11.82 22.45
C VAL A 93 -12.70 -12.58 23.60
N ILE A 94 -11.98 -11.85 24.46
CA ILE A 94 -11.52 -12.37 25.75
C ILE A 94 -12.64 -12.12 26.75
N SER A 95 -13.50 -13.10 26.97
CA SER A 95 -14.51 -13.04 28.02
C SER A 95 -13.88 -13.32 29.39
N LEU A 96 -13.55 -12.26 30.13
CA LEU A 96 -13.18 -12.32 31.55
C LEU A 96 -14.44 -12.44 32.42
N VAL A 97 -15.23 -13.51 32.26
CA VAL A 97 -16.29 -13.84 33.23
C VAL A 97 -15.73 -14.81 34.26
N LYS A 98 -15.73 -14.37 35.52
CA LYS A 98 -15.42 -15.22 36.67
C LYS A 98 -16.54 -16.27 36.78
N PRO A 99 -16.24 -17.57 36.82
CA PRO A 99 -17.29 -18.57 37.04
C PRO A 99 -17.95 -18.29 38.39
N THR A 100 -19.27 -18.09 38.37
CA THR A 100 -20.09 -18.04 39.58
C THR A 100 -19.99 -19.42 40.21
N LYS A 101 -19.36 -19.51 41.38
CA LYS A 101 -19.40 -20.74 42.18
C LYS A 101 -20.86 -21.03 42.55
N GLU A 102 -21.31 -22.25 42.26
CA GLU A 102 -22.49 -22.85 42.92
C GLU A 102 -22.28 -22.94 44.43
#